data_AF-A0A936N6W8-F1
#
_entry.id   AF-A0A936N6W8-F1
#
_cell.length_a   1.000
_cell.length_b   1.000
_cell.length_c   1.000
_cell.angle_alpha   90.00
_cell.angle_beta   90.00
_cell.angle_gamma   90.00
#
_symmetry.space_group_name_H-M   'P 1'
#
loop_
_entity.id
_entity.type
_entity.pdbx_description
1 polymer ?
#
loop_
_entity_poly.entity_id
_entity_poly.type
_entity_poly.pdbx_seq_one_letter_code
_entity_poly.pdbx_strand_id
1 'polypeptide(L)'
;MSSIKLHELNQEIEEILSMMNDAIEENDEDTLTACRDTLESMQIDVDMCVSAYVESIKRNQVFSDALKSEIDTLKKRKEVVENKIERQKEFLKQFMLKTEKKKVETATCSVAIRNNAEKLIIEDEEQLIEFLEHNAKWCVDTVKKNKFEQSKALCFSVPFVKKRKHKV
;
A
#
# COMPACT_ATOMS: atom_id res chain seq x y z
N MET A 1 13.19 -3.86 42.58
CA MET A 1 11.93 -4.62 42.46
C MET A 1 11.98 -5.35 41.14
N SER A 2 11.94 -6.68 41.16
CA SER A 2 11.75 -7.46 39.94
C SER A 2 10.40 -7.04 39.36
N SER A 3 10.37 -6.45 38.16
CA SER A 3 9.12 -6.12 37.50
C SER A 3 8.50 -7.43 37.04
N ILE A 4 7.61 -8.00 37.84
CA ILE A 4 6.80 -9.15 37.43
C ILE A 4 6.11 -8.74 36.13
N LYS A 5 6.21 -9.58 35.10
CA LYS A 5 5.59 -9.27 33.81
C LYS A 5 4.14 -9.71 33.86
N LEU A 6 3.27 -8.98 33.17
CA LEU A 6 1.83 -9.28 33.13
C LEU A 6 1.51 -10.75 32.76
N HIS A 7 2.36 -11.39 31.96
CA HIS A 7 2.18 -12.81 31.62
C HIS A 7 2.59 -13.77 32.75
N GLU A 8 3.58 -13.42 33.56
CA GLU A 8 4.00 -14.20 34.73
C GLU A 8 2.87 -14.14 35.78
N LEU A 9 2.29 -12.95 36.03
CA LEU A 9 1.09 -12.80 36.88
C LEU A 9 -0.11 -13.60 36.38
N ASN A 10 -0.37 -13.60 35.06
CA ASN A 10 -1.49 -14.34 34.50
C ASN A 10 -1.35 -15.85 34.74
N GLN A 11 -0.13 -16.38 34.60
CA GLN A 11 0.16 -17.79 34.86
C GLN A 11 -0.03 -18.13 36.34
N GLU A 12 0.48 -17.29 37.25
CA GLU A 12 0.32 -17.50 38.70
C GLU A 12 -1.15 -17.50 39.14
N ILE A 13 -1.98 -16.60 38.56
CA ILE A 13 -3.43 -16.59 38.82
C ILE A 13 -4.10 -17.87 38.30
N GLU A 14 -3.73 -18.35 37.11
CA GLU A 14 -4.28 -19.61 36.57
C GLU A 14 -3.96 -20.82 37.47
N GLU A 15 -2.74 -20.87 38.00
CA GLU A 15 -2.31 -21.92 38.94
C GLU A 15 -3.12 -21.88 40.23
N ILE A 16 -3.32 -20.70 40.82
CA ILE A 16 -4.13 -20.53 42.05
C ILE A 16 -5.60 -20.90 41.79
N LEU A 17 -6.17 -20.50 40.64
CA LEU A 17 -7.54 -20.87 40.27
C LEU A 17 -7.70 -22.39 40.10
N SER A 18 -6.69 -23.08 39.58
CA SER A 18 -6.68 -24.54 39.54
C SER A 18 -6.68 -25.14 40.94
N MET A 19 -5.80 -24.66 41.83
CA MET A 19 -5.75 -25.11 43.23
C MET A 19 -7.06 -24.86 43.98
N MET A 20 -7.73 -23.73 43.72
CA MET A 20 -9.04 -23.45 44.30
C MET A 20 -10.12 -24.41 43.83
N ASN A 21 -10.11 -24.82 42.56
CA ASN A 21 -11.07 -25.81 42.06
C ASN A 21 -10.85 -27.17 42.73
N ASP A 22 -9.60 -27.61 42.83
CA ASP A 22 -9.25 -28.87 43.50
C ASP A 22 -9.69 -28.84 44.98
N ALA A 23 -9.43 -27.72 45.68
CA ALA A 23 -9.83 -27.55 47.08
C ALA A 23 -11.36 -27.51 47.28
N ILE A 24 -12.14 -27.02 46.30
CA ILE A 24 -13.62 -27.10 46.32
C ILE A 24 -14.07 -28.55 46.18
N GLU A 25 -13.46 -29.32 45.28
CA GLU A 25 -13.81 -30.73 45.07
C GLU A 25 -13.49 -31.59 46.29
N GLU A 26 -12.36 -31.32 46.94
CA GLU A 26 -11.90 -32.01 48.16
C GLU A 26 -12.52 -31.46 49.44
N ASN A 27 -13.28 -30.36 49.35
CA ASN A 27 -13.91 -29.66 50.47
C ASN A 27 -12.89 -29.20 51.54
N ASP A 28 -11.72 -28.74 51.09
CA ASP A 28 -10.61 -28.23 51.90
C ASP A 28 -10.69 -26.70 52.06
N GLU A 29 -11.34 -26.27 53.15
CA GLU A 29 -11.54 -24.85 53.49
C GLU A 29 -10.24 -24.11 53.85
N ASP A 30 -9.22 -24.82 54.36
CA ASP A 30 -7.95 -24.18 54.73
C ASP A 30 -7.19 -23.77 53.46
N THR A 31 -7.14 -24.65 52.46
CA THR A 31 -6.55 -24.35 51.16
C THR A 31 -7.35 -23.28 50.40
N LEU A 32 -8.69 -23.29 50.50
CA LEU A 32 -9.52 -22.24 49.91
C LEU A 32 -9.26 -20.86 50.52
N THR A 33 -9.08 -20.79 51.83
CA THR A 33 -8.79 -19.53 52.53
C THR A 33 -7.41 -19.00 52.15
N ALA A 34 -6.39 -19.87 52.12
CA ALA A 34 -5.04 -19.50 51.70
C ALA A 34 -4.99 -18.98 50.25
N CYS A 35 -5.76 -19.58 49.33
CA CYS A 35 -5.86 -19.12 47.95
C CYS A 35 -6.51 -17.73 47.85
N ARG A 36 -7.57 -17.46 48.62
CA ARG A 36 -8.24 -16.15 48.66
C ARG A 36 -7.32 -15.05 49.17
N ASP A 37 -6.61 -15.30 50.27
CA ASP A 37 -5.66 -14.34 50.85
C ASP A 37 -4.52 -14.02 49.86
N THR A 38 -4.04 -15.04 49.14
CA THR A 38 -3.01 -14.87 48.10
C THR A 38 -3.53 -14.03 46.94
N LEU A 39 -4.73 -14.31 46.43
CA LEU A 39 -5.35 -13.51 45.35
C LEU A 39 -5.57 -12.04 45.76
N GLU A 40 -5.96 -11.78 47.01
CA GLU A 40 -6.13 -10.42 47.51
C GLU A 40 -4.79 -9.66 47.53
N SER A 41 -3.71 -10.33 47.98
CA SER A 41 -2.37 -9.75 47.95
C SER A 41 -1.88 -9.44 46.53
N MET A 42 -2.17 -10.33 45.58
CA MET A 42 -1.79 -10.17 44.17
C MET A 42 -2.61 -9.09 43.47
N GLN A 43 -3.81 -8.75 43.97
CA GLN A 43 -4.66 -7.73 43.33
C GLN A 43 -3.95 -6.37 43.22
N ILE A 44 -3.19 -5.99 44.25
CA ILE A 44 -2.37 -4.77 44.23
C ILE A 44 -1.27 -4.86 43.15
N ASP A 45 -0.63 -6.02 43.02
CA ASP A 45 0.42 -6.25 42.04
C ASP A 45 -0.13 -6.26 40.59
N VAL A 46 -1.34 -6.79 40.39
CA VAL A 46 -2.06 -6.76 39.11
C VAL A 46 -2.34 -5.33 38.67
N ASP A 47 -2.89 -4.49 39.53
CA ASP A 47 -3.21 -3.10 39.20
C ASP A 47 -1.95 -2.30 38.79
N MET A 48 -0.85 -2.50 39.51
CA MET A 48 0.44 -1.88 39.18
C MET A 48 0.99 -2.37 37.84
N CYS A 49 0.93 -3.68 37.57
CA CYS A 49 1.42 -4.26 36.33
C CYS A 49 0.58 -3.83 35.12
N VAL A 50 -0.75 -3.83 35.25
CA VAL A 50 -1.67 -3.35 34.21
C VAL A 50 -1.42 -1.88 33.91
N SER A 51 -1.30 -1.03 34.93
CA SER A 51 -1.00 0.40 34.76
C SER A 51 0.32 0.60 33.99
N ALA A 52 1.40 -0.06 34.42
CA ALA A 52 2.71 0.03 33.79
C ALA A 52 2.69 -0.47 32.33
N TYR A 53 1.94 -1.53 32.05
CA TYR A 53 1.78 -2.07 30.70
C TYR A 53 1.02 -1.11 29.78
N VAL A 54 -0.08 -0.53 30.26
CA VAL A 54 -0.87 0.48 29.53
C VAL A 54 -0.04 1.74 29.27
N GLU A 55 0.75 2.21 30.24
CA GLU A 55 1.69 3.32 30.04
C GLU A 55 2.72 3.01 28.95
N SER A 56 3.25 1.77 28.93
CA SER A 56 4.17 1.32 27.88
C SER A 56 3.53 1.36 26.50
N ILE A 57 2.29 0.88 26.36
CA ILE A 57 1.53 0.97 25.12
C ILE A 57 1.37 2.43 24.67
N LYS A 58 0.95 3.32 25.57
CA LYS A 58 0.78 4.75 25.27
C LYS A 58 2.08 5.40 24.82
N ARG A 59 3.20 5.11 25.49
CA ARG A 59 4.53 5.59 25.08
C ARG A 59 4.88 5.13 23.66
N ASN A 60 4.62 3.85 23.35
CA ASN A 60 4.89 3.30 22.02
C ASN A 60 4.00 3.94 20.95
N GLN A 61 2.73 4.23 21.25
CA GLN A 61 1.84 4.95 20.34
C GLN A 61 2.37 6.35 20.03
N VAL A 62 2.71 7.14 21.06
CA VAL A 62 3.30 8.48 20.90
C VAL A 62 4.59 8.42 20.07
N PHE A 63 5.45 7.44 20.33
CA PHE A 63 6.69 7.26 19.58
C PHE A 63 6.43 6.89 18.12
N SER A 64 5.44 6.02 17.85
CA SER A 64 5.03 5.65 16.49
C SER A 64 4.53 6.85 15.69
N ASP A 65 3.71 7.71 16.31
CA ASP A 65 3.21 8.93 15.67
C ASP A 65 4.34 9.93 15.38
N ALA A 66 5.28 10.08 16.32
CA ALA A 66 6.47 10.92 16.12
C ALA A 66 7.33 10.42 14.95
N LEU A 67 7.57 9.10 14.86
CA LEU A 67 8.30 8.49 13.74
C LEU A 67 7.61 8.74 12.40
N LYS A 68 6.28 8.63 12.35
CA LYS A 68 5.51 8.90 11.14
C LYS A 68 5.70 10.35 10.65
N SER A 69 5.64 11.31 11.56
CA SER A 69 5.90 12.73 11.25
C SER A 69 7.30 12.96 10.66
N GLU A 70 8.32 12.30 11.21
CA GLU A 70 9.69 12.43 10.70
C GLU A 70 9.84 11.76 9.33
N ILE A 71 9.24 10.60 9.12
CA ILE A 71 9.21 9.92 7.81
C ILE A 71 8.60 10.83 6.74
N ASP A 72 7.50 11.50 7.03
CA ASP A 72 6.85 12.41 6.08
C ASP A 72 7.75 13.63 5.77
N THR A 73 8.49 14.13 6.77
CA THR A 73 9.48 15.19 6.58
C THR A 73 10.65 14.73 5.71
N LEU A 74 11.18 13.53 5.95
CA LEU A 74 12.25 12.94 5.15
C LEU A 74 11.82 12.67 3.71
N LYS A 75 10.58 12.22 3.48
CA LYS A 75 10.02 12.06 2.13
C LYS A 75 9.99 13.37 1.37
N LYS A 76 9.51 14.46 1.99
CA LYS A 76 9.51 15.79 1.38
C LYS A 76 10.94 16.25 1.03
N ARG A 77 11.90 16.03 1.93
CA ARG A 77 13.32 16.36 1.67
C ARG A 77 13.87 15.55 0.50
N LYS A 78 13.55 14.26 0.41
CA LYS A 78 13.93 13.40 -0.71
C LYS A 78 13.38 13.94 -2.03
N GLU A 79 12.09 14.28 -2.08
CA GLU A 79 11.43 14.83 -3.26
C GLU A 79 12.10 16.12 -3.75
N VAL A 80 12.47 17.03 -2.83
CA VAL A 80 13.20 18.26 -3.17
C VAL A 80 14.55 17.95 -3.83
N VAL A 81 15.27 16.95 -3.33
CA VAL A 81 16.56 16.52 -3.90
C VAL A 81 16.36 15.87 -5.28
N GLU A 82 15.35 15.02 -5.44
CA GLU A 82 15.01 14.42 -6.74
C GLU A 82 14.67 15.50 -7.78
N ASN A 83 13.84 16.47 -7.42
CA ASN A 83 13.53 17.61 -8.27
C ASN A 83 14.77 18.45 -8.62
N LYS A 84 15.72 18.61 -7.68
CA LYS A 84 17.00 19.30 -7.94
C LYS A 84 17.85 18.51 -8.95
N ILE A 85 17.92 17.19 -8.82
CA ILE A 85 18.63 16.31 -9.75
C ILE A 85 18.01 16.40 -11.15
N GLU A 86 16.68 16.35 -11.26
CA GLU A 86 15.94 16.50 -12.52
C GLU A 86 16.30 17.82 -13.23
N ARG A 87 16.23 18.94 -12.49
CA ARG A 87 16.58 20.27 -12.99
C ARG A 87 18.03 20.36 -13.47
N GLN A 88 18.96 19.73 -12.74
CA GLN A 88 20.38 19.70 -13.13
C GLN A 88 20.61 18.88 -14.40
N LYS A 89 19.94 17.74 -14.55
CA LYS A 89 19.98 16.92 -15.77
C LYS A 89 19.44 17.68 -16.97
N GLU A 90 18.29 18.34 -16.81
CA GLU A 90 17.68 19.11 -17.90
C GLU A 90 18.56 20.30 -18.29
N PHE A 91 19.11 21.04 -17.32
CA PHE A 91 20.05 22.11 -17.60
C PHE A 91 21.28 21.60 -18.38
N LEU A 92 21.87 20.47 -17.96
CA LEU A 92 23.01 19.87 -18.64
C LEU A 92 22.67 19.47 -20.08
N LYS A 93 21.50 18.87 -20.30
CA LYS A 93 21.00 18.52 -21.64
C LYS A 93 20.86 19.76 -22.51
N GLN A 94 20.22 20.83 -22.00
CA GLN A 94 20.06 22.09 -22.72
C GLN A 94 21.40 22.74 -23.06
N PHE A 95 22.38 22.69 -22.14
CA PHE A 95 23.73 23.19 -22.39
C PHE A 95 24.45 22.39 -23.48
N MET A 96 24.36 21.06 -23.45
CA MET A 96 24.94 20.19 -24.48
C MET A 96 24.30 20.40 -25.86
N LEU A 97 22.98 20.65 -25.92
CA LEU A 97 22.29 21.01 -27.17
C LEU A 97 22.74 22.36 -27.71
N LYS A 98 22.85 23.39 -26.85
CA LYS A 98 23.32 24.74 -27.25
C LYS A 98 24.77 24.75 -27.75
N THR A 99 25.60 23.87 -27.22
CA THR A 99 27.01 23.75 -27.62
C THR A 99 27.23 22.72 -28.73
N GLU A 100 26.16 22.13 -29.27
CA GLU A 100 26.17 21.10 -30.32
C GLU A 100 27.00 19.85 -29.97
N LYS A 101 27.29 19.62 -28.68
CA LYS A 101 28.06 18.47 -28.21
C LYS A 101 27.12 17.33 -27.83
N LYS A 102 27.05 16.29 -28.67
CA LYS A 102 26.26 15.08 -28.40
C LYS A 102 26.84 14.21 -27.26
N LYS A 103 28.16 14.29 -27.05
CA LYS A 103 28.90 13.53 -26.04
C LYS A 103 30.00 14.41 -25.46
N VAL A 104 30.16 14.36 -24.14
CA VAL A 104 31.23 15.04 -23.41
C VAL A 104 31.92 14.00 -22.54
N GLU A 105 33.23 13.86 -22.75
CA GLU A 105 34.09 12.99 -21.95
C GLU A 105 35.11 13.85 -21.20
N THR A 106 35.27 13.55 -19.92
CA THR A 106 36.22 14.20 -19.01
C THR A 106 37.03 13.10 -18.31
N ALA A 107 38.08 13.49 -17.59
CA ALA A 107 38.92 12.53 -16.86
C ALA A 107 38.13 11.67 -15.84
N THR A 108 37.01 12.19 -15.32
CA THR A 108 36.22 11.54 -14.27
C THR A 108 34.87 11.01 -14.76
N CYS A 109 34.28 11.58 -15.82
CA CYS A 109 32.90 11.31 -16.21
C CYS A 109 32.73 11.32 -17.75
N SER A 110 31.83 10.49 -18.26
CA SER A 110 31.35 10.53 -19.65
C SER A 110 29.84 10.69 -19.67
N VAL A 111 29.34 11.68 -20.41
CA VAL A 111 27.90 11.97 -20.55
C VAL A 111 27.55 12.09 -22.03
N ALA A 112 26.48 11.41 -22.44
CA ALA A 112 25.95 11.47 -23.81
C ALA A 112 24.44 11.74 -23.78
N ILE A 113 23.96 12.54 -24.74
CA ILE A 113 22.52 12.66 -24.97
C ILE A 113 22.05 11.38 -25.67
N ARG A 114 21.23 10.59 -24.99
CA ARG A 114 20.64 9.38 -25.55
C ARG A 114 19.42 9.75 -26.38
N ASN A 115 19.37 9.27 -27.64
CA ASN A 115 18.17 9.35 -28.46
C ASN A 115 17.23 8.21 -28.08
N ASN A 116 16.37 8.44 -27.09
CA ASN A 116 15.28 7.50 -26.81
C ASN A 116 14.19 7.65 -27.88
N ALA A 117 13.57 6.54 -28.27
CA ALA A 117 12.43 6.57 -29.18
C ALA A 117 11.32 7.48 -28.61
N GLU A 118 10.72 8.29 -29.49
CA GLU A 118 9.60 9.15 -29.13
C GLU A 118 8.48 8.31 -28.52
N LYS A 119 8.03 8.71 -27.33
CA LYS A 119 6.88 8.08 -26.70
C LYS A 119 5.63 8.81 -27.16
N LEU A 120 4.76 8.11 -27.89
CA LEU A 120 3.41 8.59 -28.17
C LEU A 120 2.57 8.42 -26.90
N ILE A 121 2.12 9.54 -26.34
CA ILE A 121 1.14 9.56 -25.25
C ILE A 121 -0.19 9.96 -25.89
N ILE A 122 -1.17 9.07 -25.82
CA ILE A 122 -2.52 9.31 -26.34
C ILE A 122 -3.36 9.75 -25.15
N GLU A 123 -3.72 11.03 -25.11
CA GLU A 123 -4.53 11.60 -24.02
C GLU A 123 -6.02 11.29 -24.19
N ASP A 124 -6.48 11.17 -25.44
CA ASP A 124 -7.85 10.85 -25.82
C ASP A 124 -7.85 9.87 -27.00
N GLU A 125 -8.25 8.64 -26.73
CA GLU A 125 -8.28 7.55 -27.72
C GLU A 125 -9.38 7.78 -28.78
N GLU A 126 -10.51 8.40 -28.42
CA GLU A 126 -11.63 8.60 -29.34
C GLU A 126 -11.29 9.65 -30.39
N GLN A 127 -10.71 10.78 -29.97
CA GLN A 127 -10.22 11.81 -30.89
C GLN A 127 -9.13 11.29 -31.83
N LEU A 128 -8.24 10.43 -31.32
CA LEU A 128 -7.22 9.81 -32.16
C LEU A 128 -7.86 8.90 -33.21
N ILE A 129 -8.84 8.09 -32.85
CA ILE A 129 -9.55 7.21 -33.78
C ILE A 129 -10.27 8.05 -34.85
N GLU A 130 -11.01 9.09 -34.47
CA GLU A 130 -11.68 9.98 -35.44
C GLU A 130 -10.69 10.65 -36.40
N PHE A 131 -9.55 11.12 -35.87
CA PHE A 131 -8.48 11.71 -36.67
C PHE A 131 -7.89 10.70 -37.66
N LEU A 132 -7.63 9.47 -37.23
CA LEU A 132 -7.09 8.40 -38.07
C LEU A 132 -8.10 7.95 -39.14
N GLU A 133 -9.38 7.87 -38.81
CA GLU A 133 -10.44 7.57 -39.79
C GLU A 133 -10.57 8.63 -40.89
N HIS A 134 -10.25 9.89 -40.60
CA HIS A 134 -10.26 10.96 -41.58
C HIS A 134 -8.96 11.06 -42.38
N ASN A 135 -7.81 10.99 -41.70
CA ASN A 135 -6.51 11.36 -42.26
C ASN A 135 -5.62 10.16 -42.62
N ALA A 136 -5.85 8.98 -42.04
CA ALA A 136 -5.01 7.80 -42.21
C ALA A 136 -5.83 6.51 -42.23
N LYS A 137 -6.82 6.43 -43.12
CA LYS A 137 -7.75 5.30 -43.27
C LYS A 137 -7.08 3.92 -43.42
N TRP A 138 -5.84 3.90 -43.92
CA TRP A 138 -5.04 2.69 -44.08
C TRP A 138 -4.53 2.11 -42.75
N CYS A 139 -4.57 2.88 -41.66
CA CYS A 139 -4.15 2.44 -40.32
C CYS A 139 -5.27 1.80 -39.49
N VAL A 140 -6.53 1.83 -39.94
CA VAL A 140 -7.69 1.42 -39.15
C VAL A 140 -8.39 0.24 -39.83
N ASP A 141 -8.19 -0.98 -39.30
CA ASP A 141 -8.95 -2.16 -39.71
C ASP A 141 -10.36 -2.12 -39.10
N THR A 142 -11.26 -1.31 -39.66
CA THR A 142 -12.64 -1.21 -39.12
C THR A 142 -13.50 -2.39 -39.57
N VAL A 143 -13.93 -3.26 -38.64
CA VAL A 143 -15.19 -3.99 -38.78
C VAL A 143 -16.31 -3.06 -38.29
N LYS A 144 -16.98 -2.35 -39.20
CA LYS A 144 -18.14 -1.51 -38.86
C LYS A 144 -19.29 -2.39 -38.37
N LYS A 145 -19.53 -2.41 -37.05
CA LYS A 145 -20.76 -2.95 -36.47
C LYS A 145 -21.88 -1.92 -36.61
N ASN A 146 -22.65 -2.01 -37.69
CA ASN A 146 -23.87 -1.21 -37.84
C ASN A 146 -24.99 -1.71 -36.90
N LYS A 147 -25.83 -0.79 -36.41
CA LYS A 147 -27.10 -1.15 -35.74
C LYS A 147 -28.01 -1.82 -36.77
N PHE A 148 -28.55 -3.00 -36.42
CA PHE A 148 -29.36 -3.83 -37.32
C PHE A 148 -30.58 -3.10 -37.91
N GLU A 149 -31.12 -2.12 -37.18
CA GLU A 149 -32.25 -1.28 -37.61
C GLU A 149 -31.91 -0.43 -38.83
N GLN A 150 -30.69 0.11 -38.92
CA GLN A 150 -30.25 0.92 -40.05
C GLN A 150 -30.00 0.07 -41.31
N SER A 151 -29.56 -1.18 -41.15
CA SER A 151 -29.40 -2.12 -42.26
C SER A 151 -30.71 -2.65 -42.83
N LYS A 152 -31.82 -2.62 -42.07
CA LYS A 152 -33.15 -3.03 -42.56
C LYS A 152 -33.78 -2.02 -43.53
N ALA A 153 -33.43 -0.74 -43.40
CA ALA A 153 -33.96 0.33 -44.24
C ALA A 153 -33.37 0.32 -45.66
N LEU A 154 -32.22 -0.33 -45.85
CA LEU A 154 -31.63 -0.59 -47.16
C LEU A 154 -32.21 -1.90 -47.68
N CYS A 155 -33.25 -1.83 -48.51
CA CYS A 155 -33.85 -3.00 -49.16
C CYS A 155 -32.80 -3.78 -49.96
N PHE A 156 -32.26 -4.85 -49.38
CA PHE A 156 -31.54 -5.89 -50.10
C PHE A 156 -31.99 -7.26 -49.61
N SER A 157 -32.42 -8.09 -50.56
CA SER A 157 -32.98 -9.43 -50.39
C SER A 157 -31.94 -10.49 -49.98
N VAL A 158 -31.10 -10.21 -48.99
CA VAL A 158 -30.11 -11.18 -48.50
C VAL A 158 -30.48 -11.62 -47.07
N PRO A 159 -30.63 -12.93 -46.80
CA PRO A 159 -31.10 -13.42 -45.51
C PRO A 159 -29.98 -13.38 -44.47
N PHE A 160 -30.03 -12.41 -43.55
CA PHE A 160 -29.14 -12.36 -42.40
C PHE A 160 -29.60 -13.35 -41.32
N VAL A 161 -28.82 -14.42 -41.08
CA VAL A 161 -29.08 -15.35 -39.98
C VAL A 161 -28.58 -14.73 -38.67
N LYS A 162 -29.50 -14.50 -37.74
CA LYS A 162 -29.20 -14.06 -36.36
C LYS A 162 -28.41 -15.18 -35.66
N LYS A 163 -27.11 -14.99 -35.40
CA LYS A 163 -26.38 -15.91 -34.51
C LYS A 163 -26.96 -15.78 -33.09
N ARG A 164 -27.62 -16.85 -32.60
CA ARG A 164 -28.08 -16.93 -31.21
C ARG A 164 -26.86 -17.00 -30.29
N LYS A 165 -26.79 -16.07 -29.33
CA LYS A 165 -25.80 -16.15 -28.23
C LYS A 165 -26.06 -17.46 -27.47
N HIS A 166 -25.10 -18.37 -27.49
CA HIS A 166 -25.12 -19.49 -26.55
C HIS A 166 -24.65 -18.94 -25.20
N LYS A 167 -25.52 -19.05 -24.18
CA LYS A 167 -25.09 -19.13 -22.79
C LYS A 167 -24.89 -20.62 -22.52
N VAL A 168 -23.63 -21.08 -22.57
CA VAL A 168 -22.91 -21.96 -21.62
C VAL A 168 -21.44 -21.85 -22.02
#